data_AF-A0A9P0JJ91-F1
#
_entry.id   AF-A0A9P0JJ91-F1
#
_cell.length_a   1.000
_cell.length_b   1.000
_cell.length_c   1.000
_cell.angle_alpha   90.00
_cell.angle_beta   90.00
_cell.angle_gamma   90.00
#
_symmetry.space_group_name_H-M   'P 1'
#
loop_
_entity.id
_entity.type
_entity.pdbx_description
1 polymer ?
#
loop_
_entity_poly.entity_id
_entity_poly.type
_entity_poly.pdbx_seq_one_letter_code
_entity_poly.pdbx_strand_id
1 'polypeptide(L)' 'MIKYMRCLHTNNNDNSQCRQDAKEYLACRMQNNLMAREEWSKLGFEEDTTDESVSLK' A
#
# COMPACT_ATOMS: atom_id res chain seq x y z
N MET A 1 1.95 -9.00 -5.96
CA MET A 1 1.41 -8.19 -7.08
C MET A 1 -0.12 -8.31 -7.23
N ILE A 2 -0.70 -9.52 -7.36
CA ILE A 2 -2.15 -9.72 -7.63
C ILE A 2 -3.05 -9.28 -6.47
N LYS A 3 -2.52 -9.25 -5.24
CA LYS A 3 -3.25 -8.90 -4.00
C LYS A 3 -3.98 -7.56 -4.12
N TYR A 4 -3.27 -6.51 -4.54
CA TYR A 4 -3.85 -5.17 -4.74
C TYR A 4 -4.97 -5.15 -5.78
N MET A 5 -4.78 -5.79 -6.94
CA MET A 5 -5.82 -5.84 -7.98
C MET A 5 -7.05 -6.62 -7.54
N ARG A 6 -6.86 -7.70 -6.77
CA ARG A 6 -7.97 -8.44 -6.16
C ARG A 6 -8.71 -7.58 -5.13
N CYS A 7 -7.97 -6.87 -4.28
CA CYS A 7 -8.57 -5.98 -3.30
C CYS A 7 -9.44 -4.91 -3.99
N LEU A 8 -8.94 -4.26 -5.04
CA LEU A 8 -9.72 -3.28 -5.81
C LEU A 8 -10.99 -3.91 -6.38
N HIS A 9 -10.89 -5.10 -6.98
CA HIS A 9 -12.06 -5.78 -7.55
C HIS A 9 -13.13 -6.07 -6.48
N THR A 10 -12.73 -6.57 -5.31
CA THR A 10 -13.64 -6.88 -4.21
C THR A 10 -14.25 -5.62 -3.58
N ASN A 11 -13.51 -4.51 -3.54
CA ASN A 11 -13.94 -3.27 -2.90
C ASN A 11 -14.48 -2.24 -3.90
N ASN A 12 -15.00 -2.67 -5.05
CA ASN A 12 -15.58 -1.79 -6.06
C ASN A 12 -14.65 -0.64 -6.49
N ASN A 13 -13.37 -0.93 -6.64
CA ASN A 13 -12.27 -0.01 -6.94
C ASN A 13 -12.01 1.08 -5.89
N ASP A 14 -12.51 0.91 -4.66
CA ASP A 14 -12.15 1.78 -3.56
C ASP A 14 -10.69 1.55 -3.14
N ASN A 15 -9.84 2.54 -3.42
CA ASN A 15 -8.42 2.47 -3.10
C ASN A 15 -8.14 2.57 -1.60
N SER A 16 -8.99 3.28 -0.85
CA SER A 16 -8.79 3.51 0.58
C SER A 16 -8.81 2.20 1.38
N GLN A 17 -9.68 1.27 0.97
CA GLN A 17 -9.80 -0.08 1.51
C GLN A 17 -8.59 -0.98 1.19
N CYS A 18 -7.78 -0.59 0.21
CA CYS A 18 -6.65 -1.37 -0.30
C CYS A 18 -5.30 -0.70 -0.05
N ARG A 19 -5.24 0.25 0.90
CA ARG A 19 -4.06 1.10 1.14
C ARG A 19 -2.79 0.28 1.39
N GLN A 20 -2.84 -0.73 2.25
CA GLN A 20 -1.68 -1.56 2.54
C GLN A 20 -1.20 -2.35 1.32
N ASP A 21 -2.12 -2.94 0.57
CA ASP A 21 -1.81 -3.69 -0.65
C ASP A 21 -1.26 -2.77 -1.75
N ALA A 22 -1.73 -1.53 -1.82
CA ALA A 22 -1.21 -0.50 -2.70
C ALA A 22 0.25 -0.15 -2.34
N LYS A 23 0.58 -0.01 -1.05
CA LYS A 23 1.96 0.24 -0.57
C LYS A 23 2.90 -0.88 -1.02
N GLU A 24 2.53 -2.14 -0.78
CA GLU A 24 3.31 -3.31 -1.24
C GLU A 24 3.46 -3.35 -2.76
N TYR A 25 2.39 -3.04 -3.50
CA TYR A 25 2.41 -3.01 -4.97
C TYR A 25 3.35 -1.94 -5.51
N LEU A 26 3.29 -0.72 -4.98
CA LEU A 26 4.16 0.38 -5.38
C LEU A 26 5.62 0.11 -5.02
N ALA A 27 5.88 -0.48 -3.85
CA ALA A 27 7.23 -0.87 -3.44
C ALA A 27 7.85 -1.84 -4.45
N CYS A 28 7.10 -2.86 -4.85
CA CYS A 28 7.52 -3.82 -5.85
C CYS A 28 7.85 -3.14 -7.19
N ARG A 29 7.02 -2.20 -7.64
CA ARG A 29 7.26 -1.47 -8.90
C ARG A 29 8.52 -0.61 -8.83
N MET A 30 8.75 0.10 -7.73
CA MET A 30 9.94 0.91 -7.52
C MET A 30 11.22 0.07 -7.45
N GLN A 31 11.17 -1.11 -6.81
CA GLN A 31 12.30 -2.04 -6.72
C GLN A 31 12.67 -2.65 -8.08
N ASN A 32 11.69 -2.91 -8.93
CA ASN A 32 11.88 -3.50 -10.26
C ASN A 32 12.07 -2.46 -11.37
N ASN A 33 12.28 -1.19 -11.02
CA ASN A 33 12.42 -0.09 -11.99
C ASN A 33 11.21 0.06 -12.94
N LEU A 34 10.01 -0.32 -12.50
CA LEU A 34 8.73 -0.16 -13.21
C LEU A 34 7.98 1.13 -12.82
N MET A 35 8.61 1.93 -11.96
CA MET A 35 8.17 3.24 -11.47
C MET A 35 9.39 3.99 -10.95
N ALA A 36 9.39 5.32 -11.09
CA ALA A 36 10.38 6.17 -10.43
C ALA A 36 10.29 5.99 -8.90
N ARG A 37 11.45 5.93 -8.23
CA ARG A 37 11.48 5.89 -6.76
C ARG A 37 10.98 7.23 -6.22
N GLU A 38 10.08 7.16 -5.24
CA GLU A 38 9.52 8.33 -4.59
C GLU A 38 9.32 8.06 -3.10
N GLU A 39 9.37 9.12 -2.31
CA GLU A 39 9.14 9.06 -0.88
C GLU A 39 7.68 8.68 -0.56
N TRP A 40 7.51 7.83 0.46
CA TRP A 40 6.19 7.33 0.85
C TRP A 40 5.21 8.44 1.22
N SER A 41 5.68 9.48 1.91
CA SER A 41 4.87 10.65 2.29
C SER A 41 4.28 11.39 1.08
N LYS A 42 5.05 11.51 -0.02
CA LYS A 42 4.55 12.14 -1.26
C LYS A 42 3.55 11.28 -2.01
N LEU A 43 3.60 9.96 -1.80
CA LEU A 43 2.59 9.02 -2.28
C LEU A 43 1.40 8.90 -1.32
N GLY A 44 1.33 9.77 -0.30
CA GLY A 44 0.30 9.79 0.71
C GLY A 44 0.43 8.69 1.76
N PHE A 45 1.49 7.89 1.77
CA PHE A 45 1.75 6.92 2.85
C PHE A 45 2.54 7.61 3.95
N GLU A 46 1.84 8.45 4.72
CA GLU A 46 2.38 8.96 5.97
C GLU A 46 2.54 7.78 6.94
N GLU A 47 3.69 7.70 7.60
CA GLU A 47 3.88 6.79 8.71
C GLU A 47 3.12 7.37 9.90
N ASP A 48 1.87 6.93 10.08
CA ASP A 48 1.33 6.89 11.43
C ASP A 48 2.29 5.98 12.21
N THR A 49 2.99 6.55 13.18
CA THR A 49 3.74 5.79 14.17
C THR A 49 2.76 4.97 15.01
N THR A 50 2.18 3.93 14.41
CA THR A 50 1.36 2.92 15.07
C THR A 50 1.97 1.57 14.75
N ASP A 51 3.10 1.36 15.43
CA ASP A 51 3.31 0.25 16.34
C ASP A 51 2.95 -1.16 15.85
N GLU A 52 3.96 -2.01 15.87
CA GLU A 52 3.93 -3.47 15.95
C GLU A 52 3.21 -4.02 17.21
N SER A 53 2.17 -3.35 17.72
CA SER A 53 1.47 -3.79 18.94
C SER A 53 0.01 -3.35 19.06
N VAL A 54 -0.88 -3.83 18.19
CA VAL A 54 -2.28 -4.07 18.61
C VAL A 54 -2.72 -5.47 18.20
N SER A 55 -2.00 -6.44 18.76
CA SER A 55 -2.62 -7.67 19.26
C SER A 55 -2.94 -7.41 20.74
N LEU A 56 -4.19 -7.68 21.14
CA LEU A 56 -4.84 -7.38 22.42
C LEU A 56 -5.38 -5.96 22.61
N LYS A 57 -6.63 -5.75 22.17
CA LYS A 57 -7.76 -5.41 23.05
C LYS A 57 -9.07 -5.86 22.42
#